data_AF-A0A2H9PSW2-F1
#
_entry.id   AF-A0A2H9PSW2-F1
#
_cell.length_a   1.000
_cell.length_b   1.000
_cell.length_c   1.000
_cell.angle_alpha   90.00
_cell.angle_beta   90.00
_cell.angle_gamma   90.00
#
_symmetry.space_group_name_H-M   'P 1'
#
loop_
_entity.id
_entity.type
_entity.pdbx_description
1 polymer ?
#
loop_
_entity_poly.entity_id
_entity_poly.type
_entity_poly.pdbx_seq_one_letter_code
_entity_poly.pdbx_strand_id
1 'polypeptide(L)'
;VIGMIIAEDNHTLLTITENGYGKRTMIEEYRLINRGGSGVINIQCTERNGKVVAIKSVNGDDEIILISKNGIVIRMLANGISVIGRNTQGVRLMRLGQDDKVVSAAKVIND
;
A
#
# COMPACT_ATOMS: atom_id res chain seq x y z
N VAL A 1 -12.05 -9.41 -0.51
CA VAL A 1 -10.58 -9.51 -0.34
C VAL A 1 -9.94 -8.62 -1.39
N ILE A 2 -9.03 -7.72 -1.02
CA ILE A 2 -8.38 -6.78 -1.97
C ILE A 2 -7.04 -7.30 -2.52
N GLY A 3 -6.49 -8.35 -1.91
CA GLY A 3 -5.22 -8.95 -2.31
C GLY A 3 -4.77 -10.02 -1.32
N MET A 4 -3.72 -10.74 -1.71
CA MET A 4 -2.98 -11.70 -0.90
C MET A 4 -1.49 -11.52 -1.22
N ILE A 5 -0.64 -11.64 -0.21
CA ILE A 5 0.81 -11.61 -0.35
C ILE A 5 1.40 -12.77 0.44
N ILE A 6 2.59 -13.20 0.04
CA ILE A 6 3.43 -14.08 0.84
C ILE A 6 4.33 -13.18 1.70
N ALA A 7 4.36 -13.47 3.00
CA ALA A 7 5.18 -12.75 3.95
C ALA A 7 6.65 -13.21 3.82
N GLU A 8 7.56 -12.25 3.72
CA GLU A 8 9.00 -12.46 3.63
C GLU A 8 9.67 -11.55 4.66
N ASP A 9 10.61 -12.08 5.45
CA ASP A 9 11.17 -11.38 6.63
C ASP A 9 11.90 -10.07 6.26
N ASN A 10 12.50 -10.00 5.07
CA ASN A 10 13.24 -8.83 4.61
C ASN A 10 12.39 -7.82 3.83
N HIS A 11 11.08 -8.06 3.74
CA HIS A 11 10.15 -7.21 3.01
C HIS A 11 9.22 -6.45 3.95
N THR A 12 8.59 -5.44 3.39
CA THR A 12 7.55 -4.65 4.05
C THR A 12 6.24 -4.80 3.31
N LEU A 13 5.13 -4.68 4.03
CA LEU A 13 3.81 -4.58 3.42
C LEU A 13 3.55 -3.14 2.98
N LEU A 14 3.60 -2.89 1.68
CA LEU A 14 3.08 -1.67 1.10
C LEU A 14 1.56 -1.76 1.03
N THR A 15 0.87 -0.76 1.59
CA THR A 15 -0.58 -0.58 1.49
C THR A 15 -0.90 0.77 0.87
N ILE A 16 -1.82 0.79 -0.09
CA ILE A 16 -2.23 1.99 -0.82
C ILE A 16 -3.75 2.15 -0.77
N THR A 17 -4.21 3.39 -0.63
CA THR A 17 -5.64 3.75 -0.57
C THR A 17 -6.06 4.58 -1.79
N GLU A 18 -7.37 4.59 -2.06
CA GLU A 18 -7.95 5.22 -3.26
C GLU A 18 -7.70 6.73 -3.36
N ASN A 19 -7.50 7.44 -2.25
CA ASN A 19 -7.20 8.89 -2.26
C ASN A 19 -5.68 9.19 -2.35
N GLY A 20 -4.87 8.22 -2.78
CA GLY A 20 -3.45 8.44 -3.06
C GLY A 20 -2.57 8.48 -1.82
N TYR A 21 -3.00 7.86 -0.72
CA TYR A 21 -2.19 7.66 0.48
C TYR A 21 -1.67 6.24 0.56
N GLY A 22 -0.57 6.05 1.27
CA GLY A 22 -0.04 4.73 1.53
C GLY A 22 1.16 4.77 2.46
N LYS A 23 1.63 3.57 2.80
CA LYS A 23 2.77 3.36 3.68
C LYS A 23 3.33 1.96 3.52
N ARG A 24 4.55 1.78 3.97
CA ARG A 24 5.15 0.48 4.23
C ARG A 24 5.08 0.17 5.71
N THR A 25 4.91 -1.09 6.06
CA THR A 25 4.95 -1.55 7.46
C THR A 25 5.73 -2.86 7.52
N MET A 26 6.56 -3.03 8.55
CA MET A 26 7.35 -4.24 8.74
C MET A 26 6.41 -5.44 8.93
N ILE A 27 6.73 -6.57 8.31
CA ILE A 27 5.90 -7.79 8.39
C ILE A 27 5.80 -8.30 9.82
N GLU A 28 6.85 -8.14 10.62
CA GLU A 28 6.90 -8.49 12.05
C GLU A 28 5.84 -7.76 12.90
N GLU A 29 5.31 -6.60 12.46
CA GLU A 29 4.24 -5.94 13.19
C GLU A 29 2.90 -6.69 13.12
N TYR A 30 2.73 -7.60 12.15
CA TYR A 30 1.52 -8.37 11.95
C TYR A 30 1.60 -9.68 12.74
N ARG A 31 0.99 -9.69 13.94
CA ARG A 31 0.89 -10.91 14.74
C ARG A 31 0.19 -12.03 13.96
N LEU A 32 0.70 -13.25 14.14
CA LEU A 32 0.02 -14.45 13.64
C LEU A 32 -1.34 -14.61 14.32
N ILE A 33 -2.33 -15.02 13.52
CA ILE A 33 -3.69 -15.32 13.98
C ILE A 33 -4.17 -16.62 13.33
N ASN A 34 -5.10 -17.30 14.00
CA ASN A 34 -5.76 -18.45 13.40
C ASN A 34 -6.63 -18.02 12.21
N ARG A 35 -6.76 -18.92 11.23
CA ARG A 35 -7.64 -18.73 10.06
C ARG A 35 -9.09 -18.52 10.50
N GLY A 36 -9.78 -17.58 9.85
CA GLY A 36 -11.21 -17.29 10.09
C GLY A 36 -11.48 -16.19 11.12
N GLY A 37 -10.45 -15.62 11.74
CA GLY A 37 -10.59 -14.42 12.57
C GLY A 37 -10.76 -13.12 11.76
N SER A 38 -11.12 -12.04 12.44
CA SER A 38 -11.34 -10.72 11.82
C SER A 38 -10.07 -9.96 11.41
N GLY A 39 -8.88 -10.52 11.65
CA GLY A 39 -7.62 -9.87 11.30
C GLY A 39 -7.10 -8.86 12.34
N VAL A 40 -6.20 -7.99 11.87
CA VAL A 40 -5.66 -6.84 12.59
C VAL A 40 -5.77 -5.59 11.72
N ILE A 41 -5.78 -4.41 12.34
CA ILE A 41 -5.79 -3.15 11.57
C ILE A 41 -4.47 -3.03 10.80
N ASN A 42 -4.59 -2.79 9.49
CA ASN A 42 -3.46 -2.62 8.57
C ASN A 42 -3.15 -1.14 8.26
N ILE A 43 -4.19 -0.31 8.14
CA ILE A 43 -4.15 1.13 7.88
C ILE A 43 -5.47 1.75 8.35
N GLN A 44 -5.47 3.03 8.73
CA GLN A 44 -6.70 3.76 9.02
C GLN A 44 -7.36 4.26 7.73
N CYS A 45 -8.53 3.70 7.40
CA CYS A 45 -9.37 4.17 6.30
C CYS A 45 -10.27 5.32 6.79
N THR A 46 -9.78 6.55 6.70
CA THR A 46 -10.56 7.77 6.98
C THR A 46 -11.13 8.37 5.69
N GLU A 47 -11.97 9.40 5.78
CA GLU A 47 -12.40 10.16 4.59
C GLU A 47 -11.22 10.72 3.78
N ARG A 48 -10.14 11.11 4.47
CA ARG A 48 -8.88 11.57 3.83
C ARG A 48 -8.25 10.46 3.00
N ASN A 49 -8.22 9.24 3.51
CA ASN A 49 -7.53 8.10 2.89
C ASN A 49 -8.37 7.38 1.84
N GLY A 50 -9.67 7.23 2.11
CA GLY A 50 -10.53 6.30 1.41
C GLY A 50 -10.18 4.83 1.70
N LYS A 51 -10.77 3.94 0.91
CA LYS A 51 -10.58 2.48 1.00
C LYS A 51 -9.22 2.03 0.47
N VAL A 52 -8.74 0.89 0.96
CA VAL A 52 -7.55 0.22 0.42
C VAL A 52 -7.84 -0.29 -1.00
N VAL A 53 -6.92 -0.03 -1.92
CA VAL A 53 -7.01 -0.45 -3.33
C VAL A 53 -5.93 -1.46 -3.70
N ALA A 54 -4.78 -1.44 -3.02
CA ALA A 54 -3.71 -2.38 -3.31
C ALA A 54 -2.85 -2.67 -2.08
N ILE A 55 -2.30 -3.88 -2.05
CA ILE A 55 -1.20 -4.28 -1.18
C ILE A 55 -0.10 -4.95 -2.00
N LYS A 56 1.16 -4.77 -1.60
CA LYS A 56 2.33 -5.43 -2.21
C LYS A 56 3.37 -5.76 -1.13
N SER A 57 4.00 -6.93 -1.24
CA SER A 57 5.25 -7.23 -0.52
C SER A 57 6.38 -6.56 -1.30
N VAL A 58 7.13 -5.66 -0.65
CA VAL A 58 8.19 -4.87 -1.28
C VAL A 58 9.43 -4.77 -0.41
N ASN A 59 10.60 -4.77 -1.03
CA ASN A 59 11.86 -4.34 -0.42
C ASN A 59 12.16 -2.87 -0.78
N GLY A 60 13.37 -2.39 -0.48
CA GLY A 60 13.79 -1.01 -0.76
C GLY A 60 14.01 -0.70 -2.24
N ASP A 61 14.42 -1.71 -3.01
CA ASP A 61 14.85 -1.57 -4.41
C ASP A 61 13.70 -1.76 -5.41
N ASP A 62 12.59 -2.32 -4.95
CA ASP A 62 11.38 -2.47 -5.74
C ASP A 62 10.81 -1.10 -6.20
N GLU A 63 10.31 -1.06 -7.42
CA GLU A 63 9.58 0.08 -7.97
C GLU A 63 8.09 -0.22 -8.08
N ILE A 64 7.29 0.81 -7.84
CA ILE A 64 5.83 0.72 -7.82
C ILE A 64 5.26 1.72 -8.81
N ILE A 65 4.37 1.23 -9.66
CA ILE A 65 3.53 2.02 -10.54
C ILE A 65 2.15 2.17 -9.91
N LEU A 66 1.67 3.41 -9.81
CA LEU A 66 0.32 3.77 -9.39
C LEU A 66 -0.44 4.33 -10.58
N ILE A 67 -1.69 3.91 -10.75
CA ILE A 67 -2.55 4.35 -11.85
C ILE A 67 -3.83 4.94 -11.27
N SER A 68 -4.17 6.17 -11.68
CA SER A 68 -5.44 6.82 -11.33
C SER A 68 -6.55 6.51 -12.33
N LYS A 69 -7.80 6.73 -11.92
CA LYS A 69 -8.99 6.57 -12.75
C LYS A 69 -8.91 7.43 -14.02
N ASN A 70 -8.32 8.61 -13.90
CA ASN A 70 -8.17 9.54 -15.03
C ASN A 70 -6.93 9.25 -15.90
N GLY A 71 -6.26 8.11 -15.69
CA GLY A 71 -5.12 7.67 -16.51
C GLY A 71 -3.79 8.31 -16.14
N ILE A 72 -3.69 8.99 -15.01
CA ILE A 72 -2.40 9.50 -14.52
C ILE A 72 -1.60 8.32 -13.96
N VAL A 73 -0.37 8.17 -14.44
CA VAL A 73 0.55 7.11 -14.02
C VAL A 73 1.75 7.73 -13.34
N ILE A 74 2.09 7.25 -12.15
CA ILE A 74 3.35 7.60 -11.47
C ILE A 74 4.14 6.34 -11.14
N ARG A 75 5.46 6.43 -11.29
CA ARG A 75 6.44 5.41 -10.89
C ARG A 75 7.27 5.95 -9.73
N MET A 76 7.47 5.15 -8.70
CA MET A 76 8.29 5.53 -7.54
C MET A 76 9.02 4.33 -6.96
N LEU A 77 10.21 4.58 -6.39
CA LEU A 77 10.95 3.61 -5.60
C LEU A 77 10.24 3.37 -4.27
N ALA A 78 10.11 2.12 -3.86
CA ALA A 78 9.52 1.73 -2.58
C ALA A 78 10.30 2.34 -1.40
N ASN A 79 11.63 2.45 -1.51
CA ASN A 79 12.51 3.21 -0.61
C ASN A 79 11.93 4.58 -0.20
N GLY A 80 11.39 5.34 -1.16
CA GLY A 80 10.87 6.68 -0.92
C GLY A 80 9.56 6.72 -0.11
N ILE A 81 8.94 5.56 0.15
CA ILE A 81 7.71 5.44 0.92
C ILE A 81 8.05 5.16 2.39
N SER A 82 7.50 5.94 3.31
CA SER A 82 7.78 5.81 4.74
C SER A 82 7.39 4.44 5.29
N VAL A 83 8.31 3.84 6.07
CA VAL A 83 8.04 2.66 6.90
C VAL A 83 7.52 3.15 8.25
N ILE A 84 6.24 2.91 8.52
CA ILE A 84 5.59 3.31 9.77
C ILE A 84 4.59 2.26 10.22
N GLY A 85 4.15 2.37 11.47
CA GLY A 85 3.33 1.35 12.11
C GLY A 85 1.99 1.07 11.42
N ARG A 86 1.40 -0.10 11.76
CA ARG A 86 0.14 -0.57 11.19
C ARG A 86 -1.02 0.42 11.35
N ASN A 87 -1.33 0.83 12.57
CA ASN A 87 -2.52 1.65 12.86
C ASN A 87 -2.27 3.14 12.64
N THR A 88 -1.90 3.52 11.41
CA THR A 88 -1.63 4.90 10.99
C THR A 88 -2.36 5.22 9.69
N GLN A 89 -2.42 6.49 9.30
CA GLN A 89 -3.01 6.92 8.02
C GLN A 89 -2.03 6.83 6.84
N GLY A 90 -0.74 6.65 7.09
CA GLY A 90 0.27 6.73 6.02
C GLY A 90 0.57 8.15 5.55
N VAL A 91 1.30 8.22 4.44
CA VAL A 91 1.75 9.45 3.80
C VAL A 91 1.16 9.58 2.40
N ARG A 92 1.21 10.78 1.83
CA ARG A 92 0.69 11.00 0.47
C ARG A 92 1.69 10.46 -0.55
N LEU A 93 1.23 9.57 -1.43
CA LEU A 93 2.00 9.00 -2.54
C LEU A 93 1.66 9.71 -3.86
N MET A 94 0.38 10.01 -4.06
CA MET A 94 -0.12 10.62 -5.29
C MET A 94 -1.00 11.83 -4.96
N ARG A 95 -0.75 12.95 -5.65
CA ARG A 95 -1.69 14.08 -5.65
C ARG A 95 -2.73 13.83 -6.72
N LEU A 96 -3.97 13.64 -6.29
CA LEU A 96 -5.11 13.44 -7.16
C LEU A 96 -5.88 14.76 -7.33
N GLY A 97 -6.47 14.93 -8.51
CA GLY A 97 -7.43 15.99 -8.79
C GLY A 97 -8.78 15.72 -8.13
N GLN A 98 -9.73 16.63 -8.34
CA GLN A 98 -11.11 16.42 -7.89
C GLN A 98 -11.72 15.20 -8.57
N ASP A 99 -12.41 14.37 -7.79
CA ASP A 99 -13.05 13.11 -8.21
C ASP A 99 -12.12 12.03 -8.82
N ASP A 100 -10.80 12.24 -8.80
CA ASP A 100 -9.82 11.24 -9.20
C ASP A 100 -9.45 10.32 -8.03
N LYS A 101 -9.12 9.08 -8.35
CA LYS A 101 -8.81 8.01 -7.40
C LYS A 101 -7.74 7.10 -7.95
N VAL A 102 -6.85 6.61 -7.09
CA VAL A 102 -6.00 5.47 -7.43
C VAL A 102 -6.91 4.26 -7.64
N VAL A 103 -6.77 3.59 -8.77
CA VAL A 103 -7.55 2.38 -9.11
C VAL A 103 -6.71 1.12 -9.09
N SER A 104 -5.38 1.24 -9.25
CA SER A 104 -4.48 0.09 -9.26
C SER A 104 -3.06 0.46 -8.88
N ALA A 105 -2.31 -0.54 -8.42
CA ALA A 105 -0.88 -0.47 -8.22
C ALA A 105 -0.18 -1.76 -8.65
N ALA A 106 0.94 -1.64 -9.34
CA ALA A 106 1.75 -2.75 -9.81
C ALA A 106 3.20 -2.60 -9.36
N LYS A 107 3.86 -3.72 -9.07
CA LYS A 107 5.30 -3.78 -8.89
C LYS A 107 5.94 -3.91 -10.27
N VAL A 108 6.97 -3.13 -10.55
CA VAL A 108 7.72 -3.24 -11.80
C VAL A 108 8.52 -4.54 -11.77
N ILE A 109 8.48 -5.28 -12.88
CA ILE A 109 9.33 -6.44 -13.09
C ILE A 109 10.52 -5.94 -13.90
N ASN A 110 11.72 -6.08 -13.34
CA ASN A 110 12.95 -5.81 -14.07
C ASN A 110 13.41 -7.13 -14.71
N ASP A 111 13.88 -7.05 -15.96
CA ASP A 111 14.43 -8.18 -16.71
C ASP A 111 15.80 -8.64 -16.16
#